data_AF-A0A2S4VV85-F1
#
_entry.id   AF-A0A2S4VV85-F1
#
_cell.length_a   1.000
_cell.length_b   1.000
_cell.length_c   1.000
_cell.angle_alpha   90.00
_cell.angle_beta   90.00
_cell.angle_gamma   90.00
#
_symmetry.space_group_name_H-M   'P 1'
#
loop_
_entity.id
_entity.type
_entity.pdbx_description
1 polymer ?
#
loop_
_entity_poly.entity_id
_entity_poly.type
_entity_poly.pdbx_seq_one_letter_code
_entity_poly.pdbx_strand_id
1 'polypeptide(L)'
;MIQFQKQRYRHYSKIPVSIKTRIVCDLVLKLAKERLGLDDNPKFSNLIGHLASRVVTRNESTHCANKQSPQVIVRTIEYFNNVNQITIFLILIHLSIFHEHEEEELNDKFIEELINFLENLWNRIEEPDQKFLNKHTWAEKNSLFFSPESDLSLDQRKKLLYVQAHKYHMAWNFVEQWAEENGKSLKWGRKNQKTDQRPLVEIVNYILLYSNPRFVSEMLRMIK
;
A
#
# COMPACT_ATOMS: atom_id res chain seq x y z
N MET A 1 -11.09 26.39 24.38
CA MET A 1 -10.73 25.61 23.17
C MET A 1 -9.25 25.24 23.05
N ILE A 2 -8.30 26.09 23.48
CA ILE A 2 -6.84 25.87 23.32
C ILE A 2 -6.28 24.69 24.15
N GLN A 3 -6.85 24.40 25.32
CA GLN A 3 -6.41 23.28 26.18
C GLN A 3 -6.66 21.90 25.56
N PHE A 4 -7.74 21.75 24.78
CA PHE A 4 -8.14 20.46 24.18
C PHE A 4 -7.21 20.03 23.04
N GLN A 5 -6.72 20.98 22.24
CA GLN A 5 -5.77 20.71 21.14
C GLN A 5 -4.38 20.33 21.68
N LYS A 6 -3.89 20.99 22.74
CA LYS A 6 -2.59 20.67 23.37
C LYS A 6 -2.54 19.26 23.97
N GLN A 7 -3.64 18.78 24.55
CA GLN A 7 -3.71 17.42 25.11
C GLN A 7 -3.73 16.33 24.03
N ARG A 8 -4.43 16.55 22.89
CA ARG A 8 -4.41 15.62 21.75
C ARG A 8 -3.01 15.44 21.16
N TYR A 9 -2.28 16.54 20.95
CA TYR A 9 -0.91 16.49 20.44
C TYR A 9 0.04 15.66 21.31
N ARG A 10 -0.03 15.84 22.64
CA ARG A 10 0.78 15.09 23.61
C ARG A 10 0.40 13.61 23.73
N HIS A 11 -0.82 13.24 23.30
CA HIS A 11 -1.28 11.85 23.33
C HIS A 11 -0.78 11.09 22.12
N TYR A 12 -0.91 11.67 20.92
CA TYR A 12 -0.46 11.02 19.68
C TYR A 12 1.05 10.93 19.56
N SER A 13 1.81 11.88 20.12
CA SER A 13 3.28 11.81 20.11
C SER A 13 3.85 10.60 20.87
N LYS A 14 3.12 10.09 21.87
CA LYS A 14 3.55 8.97 22.75
C LYS A 14 3.23 7.59 22.20
N ILE A 15 2.46 7.48 21.11
CA ILE A 15 2.11 6.18 20.53
C ILE A 15 3.35 5.61 19.82
N PRO A 16 3.73 4.34 20.07
CA PRO A 16 4.81 3.68 19.34
C PRO A 16 4.62 3.74 17.83
N VAL A 17 5.71 3.92 17.08
CA VAL A 17 5.67 4.06 15.61
C VAL A 17 4.98 2.87 14.95
N SER A 18 5.27 1.64 15.37
CA SER A 18 4.62 0.43 14.84
C SER A 18 3.10 0.43 15.00
N ILE A 19 2.60 0.96 16.12
CA ILE A 19 1.16 1.10 16.38
C ILE A 19 0.58 2.22 15.51
N LYS A 20 1.27 3.37 15.38
CA LYS A 20 0.85 4.45 14.48
C LYS A 20 0.72 3.95 13.05
N THR A 21 1.73 3.26 12.52
CA THR A 21 1.71 2.74 11.14
C THR A 21 0.58 1.75 10.93
N ARG A 22 0.28 0.90 11.92
CA ARG A 22 -0.90 0.01 11.87
C ARG A 22 -2.19 0.81 11.78
N ILE A 23 -2.41 1.77 12.68
CA ILE A 23 -3.62 2.59 12.70
C ILE A 23 -3.77 3.38 11.40
N VAL A 24 -2.69 3.97 10.90
CA VAL A 24 -2.72 4.71 9.64
C VAL A 24 -3.05 3.79 8.47
N CYS A 25 -2.46 2.60 8.40
CA CYS A 25 -2.79 1.62 7.36
C CYS A 25 -4.29 1.28 7.37
N ASP A 26 -4.84 0.95 8.54
CA ASP A 26 -6.26 0.61 8.69
C ASP A 26 -7.16 1.81 8.35
N LEU A 27 -6.76 3.04 8.73
CA LEU A 27 -7.48 4.27 8.41
C LEU A 27 -7.47 4.56 6.90
N VAL A 28 -6.31 4.48 6.26
CA VAL A 28 -6.16 4.74 4.82
C VAL A 28 -6.97 3.74 4.02
N LEU A 29 -6.89 2.45 4.37
CA LEU A 29 -7.69 1.42 3.71
C LEU A 29 -9.19 1.69 3.89
N LYS A 30 -9.63 2.05 5.10
CA LYS A 30 -11.03 2.42 5.35
C LYS A 30 -11.47 3.59 4.48
N LEU A 31 -10.69 4.67 4.45
CA LEU A 31 -11.00 5.86 3.66
C LEU A 31 -10.98 5.56 2.17
N ALA A 32 -10.04 4.74 1.68
CA ALA A 32 -9.99 4.32 0.29
C ALA A 32 -11.29 3.60 -0.12
N LYS A 33 -11.75 2.65 0.69
CA LYS A 33 -13.02 1.93 0.47
C LYS A 33 -14.23 2.85 0.48
N GLU A 34 -14.31 3.74 1.47
CA GLU A 34 -15.45 4.65 1.64
C GLU A 34 -15.51 5.74 0.56
N ARG A 35 -14.37 6.12 -0.02
CA ARG A 35 -14.27 7.32 -0.88
C ARG A 35 -14.02 7.03 -2.36
N LEU A 36 -13.40 5.90 -2.69
CA LEU A 36 -13.00 5.62 -4.07
C LEU A 36 -13.92 4.63 -4.79
N GLY A 37 -14.74 3.86 -4.07
CA GLY A 37 -15.65 2.89 -4.69
C GLY A 37 -14.97 1.86 -5.61
N LEU A 38 -13.67 1.60 -5.41
CA LEU A 38 -12.87 0.75 -6.32
C LEU A 38 -13.36 -0.70 -6.36
N ASP A 39 -14.01 -1.18 -5.29
CA ASP A 39 -14.57 -2.53 -5.24
C ASP A 39 -15.69 -2.72 -6.29
N ASP A 40 -16.37 -1.65 -6.69
CA ASP A 40 -17.40 -1.63 -7.73
C ASP A 40 -16.85 -1.26 -9.12
N ASN A 41 -15.56 -0.90 -9.22
CA ASN A 41 -14.93 -0.52 -10.49
C ASN A 41 -14.49 -1.78 -11.27
N PRO A 42 -15.05 -2.06 -12.46
CA PRO A 42 -14.77 -3.31 -13.19
C PRO A 42 -13.30 -3.49 -13.54
N LYS A 43 -12.59 -2.40 -13.86
CA LYS A 43 -11.17 -2.44 -14.23
C LYS A 43 -10.30 -2.78 -13.03
N PHE A 44 -10.62 -2.24 -11.86
CA PHE A 44 -9.96 -2.59 -10.62
C PHE A 44 -10.24 -4.05 -10.23
N SER A 45 -11.49 -4.51 -10.35
CA SER A 45 -11.84 -5.92 -10.13
C SER A 45 -11.07 -6.85 -11.07
N ASN A 46 -10.90 -6.47 -12.34
CA ASN A 46 -10.11 -7.22 -13.32
C ASN A 46 -8.63 -7.28 -12.95
N LEU A 47 -8.03 -6.17 -12.50
CA LEU A 47 -6.66 -6.16 -11.99
C LEU A 47 -6.49 -7.19 -10.86
N ILE A 48 -7.36 -7.14 -9.84
CA ILE A 48 -7.28 -8.08 -8.71
C ILE A 48 -7.55 -9.52 -9.16
N GLY A 49 -8.50 -9.73 -10.07
CA GLY A 49 -8.82 -11.02 -10.66
C GLY A 49 -7.63 -11.63 -11.43
N HIS A 50 -6.93 -10.82 -12.23
CA HIS A 50 -5.71 -11.23 -12.91
C HIS A 50 -4.64 -11.68 -11.91
N LEU A 51 -4.33 -10.86 -10.90
CA LEU A 51 -3.34 -11.20 -9.87
C LEU A 51 -3.72 -12.47 -9.10
N ALA A 52 -4.99 -12.62 -8.76
CA ALA A 52 -5.51 -13.83 -8.10
C ALA A 52 -5.33 -15.07 -8.98
N SER A 53 -5.67 -14.99 -10.27
CA SER A 53 -5.55 -16.10 -11.21
C SER A 53 -4.10 -16.57 -11.37
N ARG A 54 -3.12 -15.65 -11.34
CA ARG A 54 -1.69 -15.98 -11.40
C ARG A 54 -1.24 -16.74 -10.18
N VAL A 55 -1.62 -16.30 -8.98
CA VAL A 55 -1.27 -17.00 -7.73
C VAL A 55 -1.91 -18.39 -7.67
N VAL A 56 -3.17 -18.52 -8.09
CA VAL A 56 -3.86 -19.83 -8.15
C VAL A 56 -3.19 -20.75 -9.16
N THR A 57 -2.94 -20.27 -10.39
CA THR A 57 -2.24 -21.04 -11.44
C THR A 57 -0.86 -21.51 -10.97
N ARG A 58 -0.09 -20.61 -10.34
CA ARG A 58 1.21 -20.96 -9.74
C ARG A 58 1.07 -22.05 -8.70
N ASN A 59 0.02 -22.00 -7.87
CA ASN A 59 -0.19 -22.98 -6.80
C ASN A 59 -0.65 -24.35 -7.29
N GLU A 60 -1.35 -24.37 -8.43
CA GLU A 60 -1.84 -25.59 -9.09
C GLU A 60 -0.79 -26.25 -9.98
N SER A 61 0.23 -25.48 -10.41
CA SER A 61 1.33 -25.96 -11.23
C SER A 61 2.04 -27.18 -10.64
N THR A 62 2.32 -28.16 -11.48
CA THR A 62 3.08 -29.38 -11.15
C THR A 62 4.54 -29.08 -10.79
N HIS A 63 5.07 -27.94 -11.22
CA HIS A 63 6.44 -27.51 -10.97
C HIS A 63 6.57 -26.64 -9.71
N CYS A 64 5.47 -26.39 -9.00
CA CYS A 64 5.49 -25.58 -7.78
C CYS A 64 6.20 -26.33 -6.65
N ALA A 65 7.35 -25.80 -6.21
CA ALA A 65 8.15 -26.40 -5.15
C ALA A 65 7.38 -26.49 -3.81
N ASN A 66 6.48 -25.52 -3.55
CA ASN A 66 5.73 -25.42 -2.30
C ASN A 66 4.29 -24.96 -2.55
N LYS A 67 3.34 -25.90 -2.47
CA LYS A 67 1.91 -25.56 -2.50
C LYS A 67 1.51 -24.79 -1.24
N GLN A 68 0.88 -23.65 -1.45
CA GLN A 68 0.25 -22.81 -0.45
C GLN A 68 -1.13 -23.37 -0.08
N SER A 69 -1.50 -23.22 1.19
CA SER A 69 -2.85 -23.56 1.63
C SER A 69 -3.88 -22.57 1.07
N PRO A 70 -5.16 -22.96 0.93
CA PRO A 70 -6.21 -22.06 0.47
C PRO A 70 -6.28 -20.76 1.29
N GLN A 71 -6.06 -20.84 2.61
CA GLN A 71 -6.05 -19.65 3.48
C GLN A 71 -4.91 -18.69 3.13
N VAL A 72 -3.74 -19.20 2.77
CA VAL A 72 -2.62 -18.35 2.34
C VAL A 72 -2.96 -17.66 1.03
N ILE A 73 -3.54 -18.37 0.06
CA ILE A 73 -3.96 -17.79 -1.22
C ILE A 73 -4.96 -16.65 -1.01
N VAL A 74 -6.00 -16.87 -0.19
CA VAL A 74 -6.98 -15.83 0.16
C VAL A 74 -6.30 -14.61 0.78
N ARG A 75 -5.35 -14.81 1.70
CA ARG A 75 -4.59 -13.71 2.32
C ARG A 75 -3.70 -12.98 1.33
N THR A 76 -3.13 -13.67 0.35
CA THR A 76 -2.35 -13.04 -0.73
C THR A 76 -3.23 -12.18 -1.62
N ILE A 77 -4.43 -12.65 -1.98
CA ILE A 77 -5.41 -11.87 -2.77
C ILE A 77 -5.86 -10.64 -1.98
N GLU A 78 -6.17 -10.79 -0.69
CA GLU A 78 -6.47 -9.66 0.20
C GLU A 78 -5.30 -8.67 0.28
N TYR A 79 -4.06 -9.16 0.30
CA TYR A 79 -2.87 -8.32 0.28
C TYR A 79 -2.80 -7.47 -0.99
N PHE A 80 -2.97 -8.07 -2.17
CA PHE A 80 -3.01 -7.34 -3.44
C PHE A 80 -4.11 -6.28 -3.44
N ASN A 81 -5.34 -6.66 -3.05
CA ASN A 81 -6.46 -5.73 -2.99
C ASN A 81 -6.14 -4.53 -2.10
N ASN A 82 -5.69 -4.78 -0.86
CA ASN A 82 -5.42 -3.71 0.10
C ASN A 82 -4.26 -2.81 -0.33
N VAL A 83 -3.15 -3.38 -0.82
CA VAL A 83 -2.00 -2.58 -1.27
C VAL A 83 -2.40 -1.65 -2.42
N ASN A 84 -3.09 -2.17 -3.43
CA ASN A 84 -3.51 -1.37 -4.58
C ASN A 84 -4.49 -0.24 -4.20
N GLN A 85 -5.49 -0.52 -3.34
CA GLN A 85 -6.41 0.52 -2.87
C GLN A 85 -5.70 1.62 -2.07
N ILE A 86 -4.81 1.22 -1.14
CA ILE A 86 -4.01 2.15 -0.35
C ILE A 86 -3.12 2.99 -1.28
N THR A 87 -2.48 2.38 -2.29
CA THR A 87 -1.63 3.09 -3.24
C THR A 87 -2.40 4.18 -3.98
N ILE A 88 -3.55 3.86 -4.59
CA ILE A 88 -4.36 4.85 -5.31
C ILE A 88 -4.71 6.01 -4.39
N PHE A 89 -5.22 5.71 -3.20
CA PHE A 89 -5.59 6.76 -2.24
C PHE A 89 -4.42 7.64 -1.83
N LEU A 90 -3.23 7.06 -1.62
CA LEU A 90 -2.02 7.81 -1.27
C LEU A 90 -1.49 8.65 -2.43
N ILE A 91 -1.63 8.20 -3.68
CA ILE A 91 -1.33 9.00 -4.88
C ILE A 91 -2.23 10.23 -4.92
N LEU A 92 -3.54 10.06 -4.67
CA LEU A 92 -4.48 11.17 -4.61
C LEU A 92 -4.14 12.17 -3.49
N ILE A 93 -3.72 11.68 -2.32
CA ILE A 93 -3.23 12.56 -1.25
C ILE A 93 -1.97 13.31 -1.70
N HIS A 94 -1.00 12.63 -2.31
CA HIS A 94 0.24 13.24 -2.80
C HIS A 94 -0.08 14.41 -3.74
N LEU A 95 -0.87 14.14 -4.77
CA LEU A 95 -1.28 15.14 -5.74
C LEU A 95 -2.05 16.31 -5.11
N SER A 96 -2.90 16.02 -4.12
CA SER A 96 -3.67 17.04 -3.40
C SER A 96 -2.78 17.97 -2.58
N ILE A 97 -1.76 17.41 -1.91
CA ILE A 97 -0.81 18.17 -1.08
C ILE A 97 0.05 19.10 -1.95
N PHE A 98 0.42 18.66 -3.15
CA PHE A 98 1.29 19.42 -4.05
C PHE A 98 0.52 20.24 -5.10
N HIS A 99 -0.81 20.22 -5.08
CA HIS A 99 -1.65 20.82 -6.12
C HIS A 99 -1.23 20.40 -7.54
N GLU A 100 -0.91 19.11 -7.70
CA GLU A 100 -0.41 18.52 -8.95
C GLU A 100 -1.52 17.79 -9.75
N HIS A 101 -2.79 17.96 -9.36
CA HIS A 101 -3.96 17.52 -10.13
C HIS A 101 -4.26 18.54 -11.24
N GLU A 102 -4.54 18.04 -12.45
CA GLU A 102 -4.91 18.90 -13.58
C GLU A 102 -6.36 19.39 -13.50
N GLU A 103 -7.24 18.59 -12.89
CA GLU A 103 -8.67 18.87 -12.72
C GLU A 103 -9.00 19.09 -11.22
N GLU A 104 -9.96 19.99 -10.93
CA GLU A 104 -10.40 20.26 -9.55
C GLU A 104 -11.20 19.08 -8.93
N GLU A 105 -11.77 18.22 -9.78
CA GLU A 105 -12.55 17.04 -9.37
C GLU A 105 -11.84 15.74 -9.78
N LEU A 106 -12.02 14.70 -8.97
CA LEU A 106 -11.53 13.36 -9.27
C LEU A 106 -12.36 12.75 -10.40
N ASN A 107 -11.74 12.57 -11.57
CA ASN A 107 -12.37 11.98 -12.75
C ASN A 107 -12.13 10.45 -12.81
N ASP A 108 -13.15 9.70 -13.22
CA ASP A 108 -13.07 8.24 -13.45
C ASP A 108 -11.92 7.85 -14.38
N LYS A 109 -11.67 8.65 -15.42
CA LYS A 109 -10.55 8.44 -16.34
C LYS A 109 -9.21 8.46 -15.61
N PHE A 110 -9.04 9.37 -14.66
CA PHE A 110 -7.80 9.45 -13.89
C PHE A 110 -7.62 8.23 -12.97
N ILE A 111 -8.70 7.77 -12.33
CA ILE A 111 -8.68 6.52 -11.57
C ILE A 111 -8.28 5.35 -12.47
N GLU A 112 -8.81 5.28 -13.68
CA GLU A 112 -8.45 4.26 -14.66
C GLU A 112 -6.98 4.30 -15.08
N GLU A 113 -6.38 5.48 -15.18
CA GLU A 113 -4.95 5.66 -15.45
C GLU A 113 -4.09 5.16 -14.28
N LEU A 114 -4.51 5.40 -13.03
CA LEU A 114 -3.85 4.85 -11.85
C LEU A 114 -3.97 3.32 -11.79
N ILE A 115 -5.11 2.75 -12.20
CA ILE A 115 -5.29 1.29 -12.30
C ILE A 115 -4.36 0.71 -13.37
N ASN A 116 -4.27 1.35 -14.55
CA ASN A 116 -3.34 0.95 -15.61
C ASN A 116 -1.88 0.98 -15.13
N PHE A 117 -1.50 2.01 -14.39
CA PHE A 117 -0.17 2.08 -13.78
C PHE A 117 0.09 0.88 -12.88
N LEU A 118 -0.86 0.51 -12.00
CA LEU A 118 -0.71 -0.62 -11.10
C LEU A 118 -0.61 -1.94 -11.87
N GLU A 119 -1.41 -2.14 -12.91
CA GLU A 119 -1.35 -3.32 -13.76
C GLU A 119 0.05 -3.47 -14.40
N ASN A 120 0.56 -2.40 -15.00
CA ASN A 120 1.90 -2.38 -15.57
C ASN A 120 3.00 -2.63 -14.53
N LEU A 121 2.83 -2.07 -13.33
CA LEU A 121 3.77 -2.28 -12.23
C LEU A 121 3.78 -3.74 -11.78
N TRP A 122 2.62 -4.37 -11.64
CA TRP A 122 2.53 -5.79 -11.26
C TRP A 122 3.09 -6.71 -12.34
N ASN A 123 2.86 -6.42 -13.63
CA ASN A 123 3.45 -7.18 -14.73
C ASN A 123 4.99 -7.16 -14.64
N ARG A 124 5.58 -6.00 -14.32
CA ARG A 124 7.03 -5.87 -14.08
C ARG A 124 7.52 -6.54 -12.81
N ILE A 125 6.65 -6.77 -11.83
CA ILE A 125 6.98 -7.51 -10.61
C ILE A 125 6.89 -9.02 -10.88
N GLU A 126 5.96 -9.47 -11.69
CA GLU A 126 5.78 -10.88 -12.08
C GLU A 126 6.97 -11.37 -12.93
N GLU A 127 7.35 -10.59 -13.93
CA GLU A 127 8.49 -10.86 -14.81
C GLU A 127 9.55 -9.75 -14.68
N PRO A 128 10.27 -9.69 -13.56
CA PRO A 128 11.14 -8.57 -13.30
C PRO A 128 12.45 -8.71 -14.07
N ASP A 129 12.79 -7.68 -14.85
CA ASP A 129 14.12 -7.58 -15.42
C ASP A 129 15.16 -7.25 -14.33
N GLN A 130 16.41 -7.65 -14.55
CA GLN A 130 17.47 -7.47 -13.56
C GLN A 130 17.71 -5.99 -13.21
N LYS A 131 17.49 -5.07 -14.16
CA LYS A 131 17.66 -3.63 -13.92
C LYS A 131 16.57 -3.10 -12.97
N PHE A 132 15.34 -3.59 -13.09
CA PHE A 132 14.24 -3.28 -12.19
C PHE A 132 14.51 -3.82 -10.79
N LEU A 133 14.92 -5.09 -10.66
CA LEU A 133 15.27 -5.67 -9.36
C LEU A 133 16.42 -4.96 -8.66
N ASN A 134 17.48 -4.62 -9.42
CA ASN A 134 18.64 -3.90 -8.87
C ASN A 134 18.25 -2.53 -8.31
N LYS A 135 17.24 -1.88 -8.90
CA LYS A 135 16.74 -0.58 -8.45
C LYS A 135 15.72 -0.72 -7.31
N HIS A 136 14.94 -1.80 -7.28
CA HIS A 136 13.78 -1.96 -6.39
C HIS A 136 13.82 -3.29 -5.64
N THR A 137 14.59 -3.35 -4.55
CA THR A 137 14.69 -4.56 -3.68
C THR A 137 13.35 -4.99 -3.05
N TRP A 138 12.35 -4.11 -3.02
CA TRP A 138 11.01 -4.45 -2.58
C TRP A 138 10.22 -5.24 -3.65
N ALA A 139 10.57 -5.13 -4.93
CA ALA A 139 9.90 -5.82 -6.03
C ALA A 139 10.20 -7.32 -6.00
N GLU A 140 11.45 -7.68 -5.70
CA GLU A 140 11.90 -9.07 -5.55
C GLU A 140 11.03 -9.86 -4.55
N LYS A 141 10.66 -9.26 -3.42
CA LYS A 141 9.81 -9.94 -2.44
C LYS A 141 8.40 -10.20 -2.95
N ASN A 142 7.88 -9.35 -3.84
CA ASN A 142 6.56 -9.54 -4.42
C ASN A 142 6.57 -10.47 -5.63
N SER A 143 7.68 -10.54 -6.38
CA SER A 143 7.82 -11.49 -7.50
C SER A 143 7.71 -12.95 -7.02
N LEU A 144 8.13 -13.22 -5.78
CA LEU A 144 8.00 -14.53 -5.14
C LEU A 144 6.55 -14.99 -4.94
N PHE A 145 5.54 -14.12 -5.04
CA PHE A 145 4.14 -14.57 -5.09
C PHE A 145 3.80 -15.32 -6.39
N PHE A 146 4.54 -15.05 -7.46
CA PHE A 146 4.30 -15.60 -8.80
C PHE A 146 5.35 -16.65 -9.21
N SER A 147 6.50 -16.71 -8.55
CA SER A 147 7.56 -17.67 -8.86
C SER A 147 7.14 -19.12 -8.56
N PRO A 148 7.29 -20.07 -9.52
CA PRO A 148 7.08 -21.50 -9.28
C PRO A 148 8.28 -22.16 -8.58
N GLU A 149 9.48 -21.62 -8.81
CA GLU A 149 10.77 -22.17 -8.39
C GLU A 149 11.17 -21.74 -6.97
N SER A 150 10.76 -20.54 -6.57
CA SER A 150 11.10 -19.93 -5.30
C SER A 150 9.83 -19.51 -4.55
N ASP A 151 9.92 -19.47 -3.22
CA ASP A 151 8.81 -19.05 -2.37
C ASP A 151 9.33 -18.16 -1.25
N LEU A 152 8.44 -17.33 -0.73
CA LEU A 152 8.68 -16.57 0.49
C LEU A 152 8.92 -17.54 1.66
N SER A 153 9.94 -17.23 2.47
CA SER A 153 10.08 -17.91 3.76
C SER A 153 8.84 -17.68 4.62
N LEU A 154 8.56 -18.59 5.56
CA LEU A 154 7.40 -18.48 6.45
C LEU A 154 7.35 -17.13 7.18
N ASP A 155 8.51 -16.61 7.62
CA ASP A 155 8.62 -15.30 8.27
C ASP A 155 8.35 -14.15 7.31
N GLN A 156 8.91 -14.18 6.09
CA GLN A 156 8.66 -13.16 5.07
C GLN A 156 7.18 -13.10 4.68
N ARG A 157 6.58 -14.27 4.45
CA ARG A 157 5.15 -14.40 4.14
C ARG A 157 4.30 -13.87 5.29
N LYS A 158 4.61 -14.24 6.53
CA LYS A 158 3.89 -13.75 7.71
C LYS A 158 3.95 -12.22 7.81
N LYS A 159 5.13 -11.63 7.58
CA LYS A 159 5.33 -10.19 7.60
C LYS A 159 4.52 -9.48 6.51
N LEU A 160 4.57 -9.95 5.26
CA LEU A 160 3.85 -9.31 4.15
C LEU A 160 2.33 -9.41 4.31
N LEU A 161 1.82 -10.60 4.63
CA LEU A 161 0.37 -10.86 4.61
C LEU A 161 -0.34 -10.32 5.86
N TYR A 162 0.30 -10.41 7.04
CA TYR A 162 -0.40 -10.16 8.32
C TYR A 162 -0.02 -8.85 9.00
N VAL A 163 1.12 -8.25 8.66
CA VAL A 163 1.58 -7.03 9.35
C VAL A 163 1.18 -5.80 8.54
N GLN A 164 0.26 -5.00 9.08
CA GLN A 164 -0.25 -3.81 8.40
C GLN A 164 0.84 -2.80 8.00
N ALA A 165 1.90 -2.68 8.80
CA ALA A 165 3.03 -1.82 8.47
C ALA A 165 3.71 -2.22 7.15
N HIS A 166 3.81 -3.51 6.86
CA HIS A 166 4.41 -3.98 5.61
C HIS A 166 3.56 -3.66 4.39
N LYS A 167 2.23 -3.80 4.49
CA LYS A 167 1.29 -3.38 3.43
C LYS A 167 1.39 -1.89 3.15
N TYR A 168 1.37 -1.07 4.20
CA TYR A 168 1.47 0.37 4.09
C TYR A 168 2.79 0.82 3.47
N HIS A 169 3.90 0.21 3.89
CA HIS A 169 5.22 0.49 3.30
C HIS A 169 5.28 0.06 1.84
N MET A 170 4.67 -1.08 1.48
CA MET A 170 4.60 -1.50 0.08
C MET A 170 3.82 -0.50 -0.77
N ALA A 171 2.67 -0.04 -0.27
CA ALA A 171 1.86 0.94 -0.98
C ALA A 171 2.65 2.22 -1.26
N TRP A 172 3.41 2.72 -0.27
CA TRP A 172 4.30 3.87 -0.48
C TRP A 172 5.44 3.62 -1.47
N ASN A 173 5.97 2.39 -1.56
CA ASN A 173 6.94 2.07 -2.62
C ASN A 173 6.30 2.19 -4.01
N PHE A 174 5.03 1.82 -4.15
CA PHE A 174 4.31 1.98 -5.42
C PHE A 174 4.02 3.46 -5.70
N VAL A 175 3.68 4.25 -4.69
CA VAL A 175 3.55 5.72 -4.85
C VAL A 175 4.87 6.35 -5.29
N GLU A 176 5.99 5.93 -4.70
CA GLU A 176 7.32 6.38 -5.12
C GLU A 176 7.59 6.02 -6.58
N GLN A 177 7.29 4.79 -6.99
CA GLN A 177 7.45 4.37 -8.37
C GLN A 177 6.57 5.17 -9.34
N TRP A 178 5.30 5.37 -9.01
CA TRP A 178 4.37 6.17 -9.81
C TRP A 178 4.88 7.59 -10.00
N ALA A 179 5.31 8.23 -8.92
CA ALA A 179 5.75 9.61 -8.96
C ALA A 179 7.09 9.77 -9.72
N GLU A 180 8.00 8.79 -9.63
CA GLU A 180 9.21 8.77 -10.47
C GLU A 180 8.88 8.68 -11.96
N GLU A 181 7.95 7.81 -12.35
CA GLU A 181 7.55 7.62 -13.76
C GLU A 181 6.80 8.81 -14.33
N ASN A 182 6.09 9.57 -13.48
CA ASN A 182 5.30 10.73 -13.89
C ASN A 182 6.04 12.06 -13.65
N GLY A 183 7.35 12.03 -13.34
CA GLY A 183 8.16 13.22 -13.11
C GLY A 183 7.69 14.09 -11.95
N LYS A 184 6.95 13.52 -10.99
CA LYS A 184 6.36 14.24 -9.86
C LYS A 184 7.37 14.53 -8.75
N SER A 185 7.13 15.59 -7.99
CA SER A 185 8.11 16.08 -7.02
C SER A 185 8.18 15.21 -5.77
N LEU A 186 9.18 14.36 -5.74
CA LEU A 186 9.35 13.41 -4.66
C LEU A 186 10.25 13.97 -3.55
N LYS A 187 9.66 14.75 -2.63
CA LYS A 187 10.35 15.30 -1.44
C LYS A 187 10.58 14.23 -0.34
N TRP A 188 11.03 13.03 -0.71
CA TRP A 188 11.20 11.88 0.19
C TRP A 188 12.39 11.98 1.16
N GLY A 189 13.24 13.00 1.04
CA GLY A 189 14.44 13.11 1.86
C GLY A 189 15.54 12.14 1.43
N ARG A 190 16.34 11.61 2.36
CA ARG A 190 17.50 10.75 2.05
C ARG A 190 17.05 9.32 1.76
N LYS A 191 17.59 8.70 0.69
CA LYS A 191 17.29 7.31 0.26
C LYS A 191 17.44 6.23 1.36
N ASN A 192 18.24 6.49 2.41
CA ASN A 192 18.53 5.51 3.46
C ASN A 192 17.52 5.54 4.64
N GLN A 193 16.52 6.42 4.61
CA GLN A 193 15.49 6.47 5.66
C GLN A 193 14.46 5.35 5.49
N LYS A 194 13.98 4.80 6.61
CA LYS A 194 12.82 3.90 6.58
C LYS A 194 11.61 4.65 6.04
N THR A 195 10.71 3.96 5.33
CA THR A 195 9.54 4.57 4.66
C THR A 195 8.72 5.47 5.58
N ASP A 196 8.49 5.03 6.82
CA ASP A 196 7.76 5.76 7.87
C ASP A 196 8.50 6.99 8.42
N GLN A 197 9.79 7.14 8.16
CA GLN A 197 10.64 8.27 8.56
C GLN A 197 10.86 9.27 7.42
N ARG A 198 10.29 9.02 6.25
CA ARG A 198 10.40 9.94 5.13
C ARG A 198 9.49 11.15 5.37
N PRO A 199 9.95 12.39 5.16
CA PRO A 199 9.20 13.59 5.57
C PRO A 199 7.77 13.66 5.03
N LEU A 200 7.56 13.32 3.75
CA LEU A 200 6.22 13.30 3.15
C LEU A 200 5.29 12.29 3.84
N VAL A 201 5.79 11.09 4.14
CA VAL A 201 5.01 10.04 4.81
C VAL A 201 4.63 10.47 6.21
N GLU A 202 5.56 11.09 6.96
CA GLU A 202 5.27 11.63 8.27
C GLU A 202 4.19 12.72 8.23
N ILE A 203 4.28 13.66 7.29
CA ILE A 203 3.29 14.72 7.09
C ILE A 203 1.91 14.12 6.80
N VAL A 204 1.84 13.19 5.85
CA VAL A 204 0.58 12.51 5.49
C VAL A 204 0.02 11.74 6.68
N ASN A 205 0.85 10.98 7.39
CA ASN A 205 0.45 10.26 8.60
C ASN A 205 -0.12 11.22 9.65
N TYR A 206 0.51 12.38 9.86
CA TYR A 206 0.01 13.37 10.79
C TYR A 206 -1.34 13.95 10.35
N ILE A 207 -1.47 14.36 9.09
CA ILE A 207 -2.75 14.85 8.55
C ILE A 207 -3.86 13.82 8.80
N LEU A 208 -3.61 12.55 8.45
CA LEU A 208 -4.58 11.47 8.61
C LEU A 208 -4.95 11.23 10.07
N LEU A 209 -3.97 11.10 10.97
CA LEU A 209 -4.22 10.84 12.39
C LEU A 209 -4.94 12.00 13.09
N TYR A 210 -4.54 13.24 12.83
CA TYR A 210 -5.11 14.41 13.48
C TYR A 210 -6.49 14.79 12.92
N SER A 211 -6.75 14.51 11.64
CA SER A 211 -8.05 14.74 11.03
C SER A 211 -9.08 13.68 11.41
N ASN A 212 -8.64 12.51 11.89
CA ASN A 212 -9.51 11.39 12.24
C ASN A 212 -9.42 10.96 13.72
N PRO A 213 -9.58 11.87 14.70
CA PRO A 213 -9.26 11.58 16.10
C PRO A 213 -10.16 10.53 16.74
N ARG A 214 -11.42 10.40 16.28
CA ARG A 214 -12.37 9.37 16.76
C ARG A 214 -11.88 7.97 16.40
N PHE A 215 -11.54 7.74 15.12
CA PHE A 215 -11.01 6.47 14.63
C PHE A 215 -9.75 6.06 15.39
N VAL A 216 -8.80 7.00 15.56
CA VAL A 216 -7.56 6.70 16.30
C VAL A 216 -7.86 6.32 17.75
N SER A 217 -8.78 7.02 18.41
CA SER A 217 -9.16 6.70 19.79
C SER A 217 -9.80 5.31 19.92
N GLU A 218 -10.61 4.89 18.95
CA GLU A 218 -11.23 3.56 18.93
C GLU A 218 -10.19 2.47 18.73
N MET A 219 -9.29 2.64 17.75
CA MET A 219 -8.22 1.68 17.49
C MET A 219 -7.27 1.52 18.67
N LEU A 220 -6.94 2.60 19.38
CA LEU A 220 -6.11 2.54 20.58
C LEU A 220 -6.78 1.78 21.74
N ARG A 221 -8.12 1.73 21.79
CA ARG A 221 -8.84 0.92 22.79
C ARG A 221 -8.82 -0.57 22.43
N MET A 222 -8.85 -0.92 21.15
CA MET A 222 -8.81 -2.32 20.69
C MET A 222 -7.43 -2.97 20.79
N ILE A 223 -6.36 -2.16 20.88
CA ILE A 223 -4.98 -2.64 20.98
C ILE A 223 -4.55 -2.86 22.44
N LYS A 224 -5.29 -2.30 23.42
CA LYS A 224 -5.10 -2.55 24.85
C LYS A 224 -5.82 -3.82 25.28
#